data_AF-A0AA96EVB5-F1
#
_entry.id   AF-A0AA96EVB5-F1
#
_cell.length_a   1.000
_cell.length_b   1.000
_cell.length_c   1.000
_cell.angle_alpha   90.00
_cell.angle_beta   90.00
_cell.angle_gamma   90.00
#
_symmetry.space_group_name_H-M   'P 1'
#
loop_
_entity.id
_entity.type
_entity.pdbx_description
1 polymer ?
#
loop_
_entity_poly.entity_id
_entity_poly.type
_entity_poly.pdbx_seq_one_letter_code
_entity_poly.pdbx_strand_id
1 'polypeptide(L)'
;MKKIVFLLTVVLFANFSFAQKRKTAVKKVATEKSSSAKVDNLTAEIKGKTFQVTINEKGKPVDAINVKELTDNNKPIDIKLSSFTANGTKLYLLQWTEKTNTKTDLKTEDITTVYSVVHEITNKKQVFSNFEKTNNIVEKVFLDKLKNASETQEKIRREGFVFTLNPDGSITQKNKTQENKWVYDAVKIDYVDAKKK
;
A
#
# COMPACT_ATOMS: atom_id res chain seq x y z
N MET A 1 0.99 -74.36 13.35
CA MET A 1 -0.03 -73.99 12.35
C MET A 1 -0.35 -72.49 12.47
N LYS A 2 0.63 -71.59 12.40
CA LYS A 2 0.98 -70.76 11.23
C LYS A 2 -0.01 -70.88 10.04
N LYS A 3 -0.62 -69.74 9.69
CA LYS A 3 -1.30 -69.41 8.40
C LYS A 3 -2.84 -69.43 8.31
N ILE A 4 -3.61 -69.26 9.39
CA ILE A 4 -5.08 -69.02 9.27
C ILE A 4 -5.57 -67.77 10.01
N VAL A 5 -4.72 -67.09 10.79
CA VAL A 5 -5.12 -65.92 11.60
C VAL A 5 -5.19 -64.59 10.80
N PHE A 6 -4.90 -64.60 9.49
CA PHE A 6 -4.80 -63.37 8.69
C PHE A 6 -6.00 -63.10 7.76
N LEU A 7 -7.07 -63.88 7.84
CA LEU A 7 -8.22 -63.75 6.93
C LEU A 7 -9.56 -63.50 7.66
N LEU A 8 -9.52 -62.81 8.80
CA LEU A 8 -10.75 -62.46 9.54
C LEU A 8 -10.72 -61.07 10.19
N THR A 9 -10.06 -60.10 9.55
CA THR A 9 -9.97 -58.73 10.09
C THR A 9 -10.26 -57.63 9.05
N VAL A 10 -10.72 -57.97 7.84
CA VAL A 10 -10.85 -57.02 6.72
C VAL A 10 -12.31 -56.66 6.36
N VAL A 11 -13.34 -57.16 7.06
CA VAL A 11 -14.74 -57.00 6.60
C VAL A 11 -15.68 -56.36 7.64
N LEU A 12 -15.22 -55.45 8.51
CA LEU A 12 -16.12 -54.81 9.49
C LEU A 12 -15.74 -53.36 9.84
N PHE A 13 -15.63 -52.49 8.83
CA PHE A 13 -15.90 -51.07 9.02
C PHE A 13 -16.74 -50.55 7.85
N ALA A 14 -18.02 -50.89 7.92
CA ALA A 14 -19.06 -50.30 7.09
C ALA A 14 -19.10 -48.79 7.33
N ASN A 15 -19.20 -48.07 6.21
CA ASN A 15 -19.35 -46.63 6.09
C ASN A 15 -20.48 -46.08 6.96
N PHE A 16 -20.15 -45.39 8.06
CA PHE A 16 -21.03 -44.40 8.66
C PHE A 16 -20.70 -43.02 8.09
N SER A 17 -21.14 -42.76 6.86
CA SER A 17 -21.25 -41.40 6.34
C SER A 17 -22.48 -40.74 6.97
N PHE A 18 -22.30 -40.06 8.10
CA PHE A 18 -23.29 -39.12 8.62
C PHE A 18 -23.41 -37.94 7.65
N ALA A 19 -24.55 -37.86 6.97
CA ALA A 19 -24.95 -36.68 6.20
C ALA A 19 -25.32 -35.54 7.16
N GLN A 20 -24.33 -34.83 7.71
CA GLN A 20 -24.59 -33.50 8.26
C GLN A 20 -24.87 -32.58 7.07
N LYS A 21 -26.14 -32.19 6.91
CA LYS A 21 -26.53 -31.01 6.12
C LYS A 21 -25.64 -29.85 6.59
N ARG A 22 -24.61 -29.51 5.82
CA ARG A 22 -23.84 -28.29 6.02
C ARG A 22 -24.84 -27.16 5.88
N LYS A 23 -25.18 -26.52 7.00
CA LYS A 23 -25.70 -25.16 6.98
C LYS A 23 -24.70 -24.37 6.15
N THR A 24 -25.16 -23.78 5.06
CA THR A 24 -24.39 -22.85 4.25
C THR A 24 -23.71 -21.92 5.22
N ALA A 25 -22.38 -22.00 5.32
CA ALA A 25 -21.63 -21.05 6.09
C ALA A 25 -21.98 -19.70 5.47
N VAL A 26 -22.74 -18.89 6.22
CA VAL A 26 -22.84 -17.47 5.96
C VAL A 26 -21.39 -17.05 5.80
N LYS A 27 -21.01 -16.64 4.58
CA LYS A 27 -19.73 -15.97 4.37
C LYS A 27 -19.71 -14.91 5.46
N LYS A 28 -18.85 -15.09 6.47
CA LYS A 28 -18.43 -13.96 7.28
C LYS A 28 -17.99 -12.95 6.23
N VAL A 29 -18.75 -11.87 6.12
CA VAL A 29 -18.26 -10.64 5.49
C VAL A 29 -16.90 -10.49 6.14
N ALA A 30 -15.84 -10.66 5.35
CA ALA A 30 -14.53 -10.35 5.81
C ALA A 30 -14.64 -8.89 6.25
N THR A 31 -14.64 -8.67 7.56
CA THR A 31 -14.44 -7.34 8.11
C THR A 31 -13.22 -6.82 7.38
N GLU A 32 -13.39 -5.79 6.56
CA GLU A 32 -12.29 -5.16 5.83
C GLU A 32 -11.15 -5.02 6.83
N LYS A 33 -10.08 -5.76 6.59
CA LYS A 33 -8.90 -5.73 7.45
C LYS A 33 -8.42 -4.29 7.34
N SER A 34 -8.74 -3.45 8.32
CA SER A 34 -8.40 -2.05 8.31
C SER A 34 -6.90 -1.98 8.14
N SER A 35 -6.46 -1.55 6.94
CA SER A 35 -5.06 -1.52 6.59
C SER A 35 -4.40 -0.51 7.51
N SER A 36 -3.74 -1.01 8.55
CA SER A 36 -3.02 -0.21 9.53
C SER A 36 -1.62 -0.79 9.68
N ALA A 37 -0.65 0.09 9.89
CA ALA A 37 0.75 -0.27 10.09
C ALA A 37 1.22 0.29 11.42
N LYS A 38 2.02 -0.48 12.16
CA LYS A 38 2.54 -0.09 13.47
C LYS A 38 4.06 -0.18 13.47
N VAL A 39 4.69 0.79 14.11
CA VAL A 39 6.11 0.77 14.45
C VAL A 39 6.30 1.58 15.72
N ASP A 40 7.14 1.10 16.64
CA ASP A 40 7.36 1.75 17.93
C ASP A 40 6.02 2.05 18.63
N ASN A 41 5.79 3.32 19.01
CA ASN A 41 4.55 3.79 19.61
C ASN A 41 3.57 4.42 18.59
N LEU A 42 3.83 4.27 17.30
CA LEU A 42 3.07 4.86 16.21
C LEU A 42 2.15 3.84 15.54
N THR A 43 0.97 4.31 15.12
CA THR A 43 0.04 3.55 14.28
C THR A 43 -0.41 4.42 13.11
N ALA A 44 -0.05 4.05 11.89
CA ALA A 44 -0.63 4.62 10.69
C ALA A 44 -1.97 3.92 10.40
N GLU A 45 -3.05 4.67 10.38
CA GLU A 45 -4.40 4.13 10.27
C GLU A 45 -5.37 5.11 9.61
N ILE A 46 -6.45 4.55 9.08
CA ILE A 46 -7.61 5.30 8.65
C ILE A 46 -8.56 5.42 9.83
N LYS A 47 -8.82 6.65 10.29
CA LYS A 47 -9.74 6.95 11.39
C LYS A 47 -10.83 7.89 10.87
N GLY A 48 -12.02 7.34 10.63
CA GLY A 48 -13.12 8.08 10.03
C GLY A 48 -12.77 8.56 8.61
N LYS A 49 -12.79 9.87 8.39
CA LYS A 49 -12.45 10.51 7.12
C LYS A 49 -10.99 10.95 7.01
N THR A 50 -10.13 10.51 7.92
CA THR A 50 -8.73 10.95 7.96
C THR A 50 -7.80 9.76 7.89
N PHE A 51 -6.76 9.88 7.08
CA PHE A 51 -5.58 9.04 7.18
C PHE A 51 -4.54 9.75 8.03
N GLN A 52 -4.11 9.11 9.11
CA GLN A 52 -3.30 9.73 10.14
C GLN A 52 -2.25 8.77 10.70
N VAL A 53 -1.22 9.34 11.33
CA VAL A 53 -0.29 8.62 12.19
C VAL A 53 -0.64 8.95 13.64
N THR A 54 -1.24 7.99 14.33
CA THR A 54 -1.59 8.08 15.75
C THR A 54 -0.37 7.78 16.61
N ILE A 55 -0.08 8.66 17.57
CA ILE A 55 0.97 8.51 18.57
C ILE A 55 0.34 7.96 19.85
N ASN A 56 0.91 6.87 20.35
CA ASN A 56 0.41 6.19 21.55
C ASN A 56 1.38 6.34 22.71
N GLU A 57 0.86 6.45 23.92
CA GLU A 57 1.61 6.33 25.16
C GLU A 57 0.91 5.34 26.08
N LYS A 58 1.67 4.39 26.64
CA LYS A 58 1.13 3.32 27.50
C LYS A 58 -0.10 2.60 26.88
N GLY A 59 -0.09 2.45 25.56
CA GLY A 59 -1.14 1.79 24.79
C GLY A 59 -2.40 2.63 24.53
N LYS A 60 -2.39 3.93 24.88
CA LYS A 60 -3.51 4.84 24.61
C LYS A 60 -3.12 5.90 23.58
N PRO A 61 -4.00 6.24 22.61
CA PRO A 61 -3.79 7.37 21.72
C PRO A 61 -3.69 8.67 22.53
N VAL A 62 -2.59 9.39 22.37
CA VAL A 62 -2.39 10.71 23.00
C VAL A 62 -2.39 11.84 21.98
N ASP A 63 -2.07 11.54 20.72
CA ASP A 63 -1.87 12.54 19.68
C ASP A 63 -1.97 11.92 18.28
N ALA A 64 -2.03 12.76 17.24
CA ALA A 64 -2.03 12.31 15.86
C ALA A 64 -1.45 13.36 14.89
N ILE A 65 -0.79 12.87 13.84
CA ILE A 65 -0.38 13.65 12.67
C ILE A 65 -1.34 13.32 11.53
N ASN A 66 -2.11 14.31 11.08
CA ASN A 66 -2.99 14.16 9.92
C ASN A 66 -2.14 14.12 8.64
N VAL A 67 -2.23 13.03 7.89
CA VAL A 67 -1.49 12.85 6.63
C VAL A 67 -2.32 13.36 5.46
N LYS A 68 -3.60 12.97 5.42
CA LYS A 68 -4.57 13.47 4.44
C LYS A 68 -6.00 13.27 4.92
N GLU A 69 -6.89 14.06 4.36
CA GLU A 69 -8.33 13.76 4.37
C GLU A 69 -8.66 12.74 3.27
N LEU A 70 -9.65 11.90 3.56
CA LEU A 70 -10.13 10.86 2.68
C LEU A 70 -11.33 11.33 1.89
N THR A 71 -11.25 11.14 0.58
CA THR A 71 -12.37 11.17 -0.35
C THR A 71 -12.70 9.74 -0.76
N ASP A 72 -13.92 9.50 -1.25
CA ASP A 72 -14.40 8.15 -1.54
C ASP A 72 -13.56 7.41 -2.60
N ASN A 73 -12.85 8.14 -3.47
CA ASN A 73 -12.10 7.58 -4.61
C ASN A 73 -10.61 7.34 -4.34
N ASN A 74 -10.07 7.74 -3.17
CA ASN A 74 -8.63 7.80 -2.93
C ASN A 74 -8.24 7.27 -1.54
N LYS A 75 -8.78 6.09 -1.18
CA LYS A 75 -8.46 5.43 0.08
C LYS A 75 -7.05 4.80 0.04
N PRO A 76 -6.19 5.07 1.04
CA PRO A 76 -4.91 4.40 1.20
C PRO A 76 -5.08 2.89 1.34
N ILE A 77 -4.28 2.15 0.59
CA ILE A 77 -4.08 0.71 0.73
C ILE A 77 -2.58 0.42 0.84
N ASP A 78 -2.21 -0.83 1.14
CA ASP A 78 -0.81 -1.26 1.25
C ASP A 78 0.04 -0.36 2.17
N ILE A 79 -0.57 0.07 3.27
CA ILE A 79 0.05 1.00 4.23
C ILE A 79 1.25 0.32 4.90
N LYS A 80 2.40 0.98 4.85
CA LYS A 80 3.65 0.57 5.48
C LYS A 80 4.21 1.72 6.32
N LEU A 81 4.67 1.41 7.51
CA LEU A 81 5.30 2.36 8.41
C LEU A 81 6.58 1.72 8.95
N SER A 82 7.69 2.44 8.87
CA SER A 82 9.00 1.97 9.33
C SER A 82 9.77 3.13 9.98
N SER A 83 10.66 2.81 10.91
CA SER A 83 11.57 3.78 11.50
C SER A 83 12.98 3.61 10.96
N PHE A 84 13.73 4.70 10.90
CA PHE A 84 15.11 4.73 10.46
C PHE A 84 15.84 5.90 11.13
N THR A 85 17.17 5.95 10.98
CA THR A 85 17.99 7.04 11.52
C THR A 85 18.68 7.77 10.38
N ALA A 86 18.63 9.10 10.39
CA ALA A 86 19.36 9.96 9.47
C ALA A 86 20.04 11.08 10.26
N ASN A 87 21.37 11.23 10.10
CA ASN A 87 22.15 12.23 10.83
C ASN A 87 21.88 12.23 12.35
N GLY A 88 21.82 11.05 12.97
CA GLY A 88 21.54 10.86 14.39
C GLY A 88 20.09 11.09 14.84
N THR A 89 19.20 11.51 13.94
CA THR A 89 17.78 11.74 14.25
C THR A 89 16.94 10.54 13.82
N LYS A 90 16.08 10.05 14.71
CA LYS A 90 15.11 8.98 14.41
C LYS A 90 13.93 9.57 13.63
N LEU A 91 13.69 9.03 12.43
CA LEU A 91 12.64 9.44 11.52
C LEU A 91 11.76 8.25 11.16
N TYR A 92 10.59 8.54 10.56
CA TYR A 92 9.61 7.52 10.22
C TYR A 92 9.17 7.66 8.77
N LEU A 93 9.32 6.59 8.01
CA LEU A 93 8.88 6.51 6.62
C LEU A 93 7.49 5.87 6.58
N LEU A 94 6.52 6.65 6.13
CA LEU A 94 5.16 6.22 5.81
C LEU A 94 5.02 6.04 4.31
N GLN A 95 4.56 4.87 3.87
CA GLN A 95 4.24 4.60 2.48
C GLN A 95 2.83 4.03 2.37
N TRP A 96 2.12 4.41 1.32
CA TRP A 96 0.83 3.85 0.98
C TRP A 96 0.61 3.93 -0.51
N THR A 97 -0.35 3.14 -1.00
CA THR A 97 -0.79 3.15 -2.38
C THR A 97 -2.20 3.68 -2.47
N GLU A 98 -2.49 4.44 -3.52
CA GLU A 98 -3.84 4.81 -3.93
C GLU A 98 -4.10 4.29 -5.33
N LYS A 99 -5.31 3.75 -5.54
CA LYS A 99 -5.76 3.29 -6.84
C LYS A 99 -7.02 4.05 -7.23
N THR A 100 -7.05 4.53 -8.46
CA THR A 100 -8.22 5.17 -9.05
C THR A 100 -8.48 4.52 -10.40
N ASN A 101 -9.71 4.09 -10.63
CA ASN A 101 -10.17 3.59 -11.92
C ASN A 101 -11.17 4.61 -12.49
N THR A 102 -10.98 5.00 -13.74
CA THR A 102 -11.94 5.79 -14.50
C THR A 102 -12.29 5.02 -15.77
N LYS A 103 -13.58 4.76 -15.99
CA LYS A 103 -14.06 4.00 -17.14
C LYS A 103 -15.15 4.77 -17.88
N THR A 104 -15.00 4.83 -19.19
CA THR A 104 -15.98 5.32 -20.16
C THR A 104 -16.10 4.30 -21.30
N ASP A 105 -17.06 4.49 -22.21
CA ASP A 105 -17.23 3.61 -23.37
C ASP A 105 -16.03 3.61 -24.32
N LEU A 106 -15.22 4.66 -24.30
CA LEU A 106 -14.08 4.83 -25.21
C LEU A 106 -12.74 4.63 -24.52
N LYS A 107 -12.70 4.62 -23.18
CA LYS A 107 -11.45 4.72 -22.45
C LYS A 107 -11.56 4.16 -21.04
N THR A 108 -10.56 3.38 -20.65
CA THR A 108 -10.31 2.97 -19.28
C THR A 108 -8.95 3.50 -18.83
N GLU A 109 -8.89 4.12 -17.66
CA GLU A 109 -7.66 4.54 -16.99
C GLU A 109 -7.57 3.88 -15.62
N ASP A 110 -6.51 3.10 -15.41
CA ASP A 110 -6.13 2.52 -14.14
C ASP A 110 -4.90 3.25 -13.60
N ILE A 111 -5.12 4.11 -12.61
CA ILE A 111 -4.07 4.90 -11.98
C ILE A 111 -3.68 4.25 -10.66
N THR A 112 -2.39 3.95 -10.50
CA THR A 112 -1.78 3.56 -9.22
C THR A 112 -0.78 4.63 -8.82
N THR A 113 -0.93 5.20 -7.62
CA THR A 113 0.01 6.15 -7.04
C THR A 113 0.58 5.60 -5.75
N VAL A 114 1.90 5.49 -5.67
CA VAL A 114 2.62 5.14 -4.44
C VAL A 114 3.16 6.41 -3.82
N TYR A 115 2.80 6.68 -2.58
CA TYR A 115 3.30 7.80 -1.80
C TYR A 115 4.38 7.34 -0.83
N SER A 116 5.37 8.20 -0.61
CA SER A 116 6.43 7.98 0.38
C SER A 116 6.71 9.29 1.08
N VAL A 117 6.44 9.32 2.38
CA VAL A 117 6.49 10.53 3.20
C VAL A 117 7.32 10.24 4.43
N VAL A 118 8.19 11.18 4.80
CA VAL A 118 9.00 11.08 6.02
C VAL A 118 8.50 12.06 7.05
N HIS A 119 8.28 11.55 8.26
CA HIS A 119 7.91 12.35 9.42
C HIS A 119 9.02 12.38 10.47
N GLU A 120 9.20 13.56 11.03
CA GLU A 120 9.89 13.80 12.29
C GLU A 120 8.79 14.00 13.35
N ILE A 121 8.76 13.12 14.36
CA ILE A 121 7.61 13.01 15.27
C ILE A 121 7.67 14.02 16.40
N THR A 122 8.86 14.39 16.89
CA THR A 122 9.05 15.32 18.00
C THR A 122 8.42 16.68 17.69
N ASN A 123 8.60 17.19 16.48
CA ASN A 123 8.01 18.45 16.01
C ASN A 123 6.76 18.24 15.16
N LYS A 124 6.28 16.98 15.03
CA LYS A 124 5.14 16.60 14.19
C LYS A 124 5.25 17.10 12.74
N LYS A 125 6.48 17.15 12.22
CA LYS A 125 6.76 17.75 10.91
C LYS A 125 6.85 16.67 9.85
N GLN A 126 6.20 16.91 8.71
CA GLN A 126 6.52 16.21 7.47
C GLN A 126 7.79 16.82 6.88
N VAL A 127 8.87 16.05 6.82
CA VAL A 127 10.21 16.53 6.40
C VAL A 127 10.58 16.10 4.99
N PHE A 128 9.77 15.24 4.36
CA PHE A 128 9.94 14.85 2.97
C PHE A 128 8.65 14.28 2.40
N SER A 129 8.44 14.44 1.09
CA SER A 129 7.34 13.80 0.37
C SER A 129 7.75 13.43 -1.06
N ASN A 130 7.25 12.29 -1.52
CA ASN A 130 7.42 11.77 -2.85
C ASN A 130 6.15 11.05 -3.31
N PHE A 131 5.90 11.07 -4.62
CA PHE A 131 4.95 10.16 -5.25
C PHE A 131 5.54 9.53 -6.51
N GLU A 132 5.12 8.30 -6.78
CA GLU A 132 5.33 7.59 -8.05
C GLU A 132 3.96 7.20 -8.59
N LYS A 133 3.61 7.66 -9.79
CA LYS A 133 2.32 7.38 -10.41
C LYS A 133 2.51 6.59 -11.70
N THR A 134 1.73 5.52 -11.84
CA THR A 134 1.58 4.77 -13.08
C THR A 134 0.12 4.84 -13.52
N ASN A 135 -0.12 5.25 -14.77
CA ASN A 135 -1.43 5.26 -15.40
C ASN A 135 -1.43 4.30 -16.59
N ASN A 136 -2.20 3.22 -16.48
CA ASN A 136 -2.43 2.29 -17.58
C ASN A 136 -3.72 2.70 -18.29
N ILE A 137 -3.60 3.06 -19.56
CA ILE A 137 -4.68 3.60 -20.38
C ILE A 137 -4.99 2.61 -21.49
N VAL A 138 -6.24 2.19 -21.58
CA VAL A 138 -6.77 1.41 -22.70
C VAL A 138 -7.83 2.26 -23.39
N GLU A 139 -7.64 2.57 -24.67
CA GLU A 139 -8.53 3.45 -25.42
C GLU A 139 -8.99 2.82 -26.74
N LYS A 140 -10.26 3.03 -27.07
CA LYS A 140 -10.85 2.73 -28.36
C LYS A 140 -10.66 3.95 -29.27
N VAL A 141 -9.84 3.79 -30.30
CA VAL A 141 -9.56 4.85 -31.28
C VAL A 141 -10.28 4.52 -32.58
N PHE A 142 -11.09 5.44 -33.08
CA PHE A 142 -11.75 5.27 -34.37
C PHE A 142 -10.80 5.64 -35.50
N LEU A 143 -10.76 4.80 -36.53
CA LEU A 143 -9.86 4.96 -37.67
C LEU A 143 -10.45 5.86 -38.77
N ASP A 144 -11.74 6.13 -38.70
CA ASP A 144 -12.48 6.99 -39.62
C ASP A 144 -13.45 7.92 -38.88
N LYS A 145 -13.80 9.04 -39.53
CA LYS A 145 -14.69 10.06 -38.95
C LYS A 145 -16.11 9.57 -38.71
N LEU A 146 -16.57 8.58 -39.47
CA LEU A 146 -17.90 7.98 -39.34
C LEU A 146 -17.95 6.89 -38.26
N LYS A 147 -16.80 6.58 -37.64
CA LYS A 147 -16.64 5.59 -36.56
C LYS A 147 -17.03 4.16 -36.98
N ASN A 148 -16.87 3.83 -38.25
CA ASN A 148 -17.19 2.50 -38.79
C ASN A 148 -16.12 1.45 -38.43
N ALA A 149 -14.87 1.88 -38.27
CA ALA A 149 -13.75 1.06 -37.86
C ALA A 149 -13.06 1.65 -36.61
N SER A 150 -12.58 0.77 -35.74
CA SER A 150 -11.83 1.16 -34.54
C SER A 150 -10.78 0.14 -34.20
N GLU A 151 -9.77 0.58 -33.47
CA GLU A 151 -8.77 -0.27 -32.84
C GLU A 151 -8.69 0.01 -31.33
N THR A 152 -8.06 -0.90 -30.61
CA THR A 152 -7.72 -0.71 -29.19
C THR A 152 -6.26 -0.36 -29.08
N GLN A 153 -5.97 0.77 -28.43
CA GLN A 153 -4.62 1.19 -28.10
C GLN A 153 -4.39 1.08 -26.59
N GLU A 154 -3.19 0.64 -26.20
CA GLU A 154 -2.76 0.59 -24.81
C GLU A 154 -1.54 1.48 -24.60
N LYS A 155 -1.57 2.28 -23.54
CA LYS A 155 -0.49 3.21 -23.19
C LYS A 155 -0.25 3.22 -21.68
N ILE A 156 1.03 3.10 -21.29
CA ILE A 156 1.45 3.27 -19.90
C ILE A 156 2.16 4.61 -19.75
N ARG A 157 1.65 5.47 -18.87
CA ARG A 157 2.30 6.73 -18.48
C ARG A 157 2.84 6.61 -17.06
N ARG A 158 4.05 7.13 -16.84
CA ARG A 158 4.68 7.16 -15.51
C ARG A 158 5.04 8.61 -15.17
N GLU A 159 4.72 9.02 -13.96
CA GLU A 159 4.95 10.38 -13.43
C GLU A 159 5.55 10.30 -12.02
N GLY A 160 6.18 11.38 -11.58
CA GLY A 160 6.85 11.46 -10.28
C GLY A 160 8.22 10.80 -10.30
N PHE A 161 8.65 10.33 -9.13
CA PHE A 161 9.97 9.71 -8.94
C PHE A 161 9.84 8.40 -8.15
N VAL A 162 10.61 7.41 -8.56
CA VAL A 162 10.86 6.21 -7.76
C VAL A 162 11.63 6.62 -6.52
N PHE A 163 11.11 6.27 -5.35
CA PHE A 163 11.71 6.55 -4.05
C PHE A 163 12.65 5.43 -3.62
N THR A 164 13.82 5.77 -3.09
CA THR A 164 14.73 4.83 -2.43
C THR A 164 15.27 5.45 -1.15
N LEU A 165 15.06 4.78 -0.01
CA LEU A 165 15.71 5.11 1.25
C LEU A 165 17.01 4.32 1.34
N ASN A 166 18.13 5.04 1.47
CA ASN A 166 19.45 4.45 1.59
C ASN A 166 19.75 4.07 3.05
N PRO A 167 20.70 3.14 3.30
CA PRO A 167 21.05 2.71 4.66
C PRO A 167 21.55 3.82 5.59
N ASP A 168 22.14 4.88 5.03
CA ASP A 168 22.62 6.06 5.76
C ASP A 168 21.50 7.07 6.11
N GLY A 169 20.26 6.77 5.70
CA GLY A 169 19.11 7.64 5.88
C GLY A 169 19.00 8.75 4.82
N SER A 170 19.87 8.78 3.79
CA SER A 170 19.66 9.63 2.63
C SER A 170 18.56 9.08 1.72
N ILE A 171 17.95 9.96 0.91
CA ILE A 171 16.88 9.58 -0.02
C ILE A 171 17.33 9.83 -1.45
N THR A 172 17.07 8.86 -2.32
CA THR A 172 17.21 9.01 -3.77
C THR A 172 15.84 9.02 -4.42
N GLN A 173 15.63 10.00 -5.30
CA GLN A 173 14.47 10.09 -6.18
C GLN A 173 14.95 9.92 -7.62
N LYS A 174 14.38 8.97 -8.35
CA LYS A 174 14.78 8.70 -9.73
C LYS A 174 13.60 8.63 -10.68
N ASN A 175 13.72 9.28 -11.82
CA ASN A 175 12.84 9.06 -12.96
C ASN A 175 13.71 8.81 -14.22
N LYS A 176 13.09 8.82 -15.40
CA LYS A 176 13.79 8.52 -16.66
C LYS A 176 14.90 9.50 -17.01
N THR A 177 14.81 10.76 -16.57
CA THR A 177 15.70 11.84 -17.01
C THR A 177 16.48 12.49 -15.87
N GLN A 178 16.10 12.22 -14.62
CA GLN A 178 16.62 12.92 -13.44
C GLN A 178 16.84 11.95 -12.28
N GLU A 179 17.90 12.23 -11.53
CA GLU A 179 18.19 11.59 -10.24
C GLU A 179 18.53 12.69 -9.23
N ASN A 180 17.77 12.75 -8.15
CA ASN A 180 17.95 13.69 -7.04
C ASN A 180 18.39 12.91 -5.79
N LYS A 181 19.32 13.49 -5.04
CA LYS A 181 19.76 12.96 -3.75
C LYS A 181 19.47 13.96 -2.66
N TRP A 182 18.90 13.49 -1.57
CA TRP A 182 18.47 14.30 -0.45
C TRP A 182 19.11 13.79 0.83
N VAL A 183 19.60 14.71 1.64
CA VAL A 183 20.21 14.41 2.94
C VAL A 183 19.44 15.15 4.02
N TYR A 184 19.13 14.45 5.11
CA TYR A 184 18.48 15.10 6.24
C TYR A 184 19.42 16.12 6.90
N ASP A 185 18.89 17.30 7.18
CA ASP A 185 19.53 18.36 7.92
C ASP A 185 18.79 18.51 9.27
N ALA A 186 19.45 18.10 10.35
CA ALA A 186 18.86 18.11 11.69
C ALA A 186 18.65 19.52 12.24
N VAL A 187 19.40 20.51 11.74
CA VAL A 187 19.25 21.92 12.15
C VAL A 187 18.02 22.53 11.48
N LYS A 188 17.82 22.23 10.19
CA LYS A 188 16.63 22.69 9.43
C LYS A 188 15.39 21.83 9.66
N ILE A 189 15.57 20.65 10.24
CA ILE A 189 14.53 19.62 10.43
C ILE A 189 13.87 19.34 9.07
N ASP A 190 14.68 19.11 8.05
CA ASP A 190 14.20 18.94 6.67
C ASP A 190 15.18 18.15 5.81
N TYR A 191 14.70 17.56 4.73
CA TYR A 191 15.58 17.03 3.70
C TYR A 191 15.99 18.14 2.74
N VAL A 192 17.30 18.26 2.53
CA VAL A 192 17.87 19.23 1.58
C VAL A 192 18.59 18.52 0.45
N ASP A 193 18.59 19.14 -0.73
CA ASP A 193 19.30 18.64 -1.90
C ASP A 193 20.79 18.52 -1.55
N ALA A 194 21.35 17.33 -1.74
CA ALA A 194 22.74 17.02 -1.45
C ALA A 194 23.72 17.92 -2.22
N LYS A 195 23.31 18.47 -3.38
CA LYS A 195 24.13 19.38 -4.19
C LYS A 195 24.16 20.82 -3.67
N LYS A 196 23.27 21.17 -2.74
CA LYS A 196 23.14 22.53 -2.19
C LYS A 196 23.59 22.64 -0.73
N LYS A 197 24.21 21.60 -0.19
CA LYS A 197 24.87 21.62 1.12
C LYS A 197 26.29 22.16 1.01
#